data_AF-A0A1D3K773-F1
#
_entry.id   AF-A0A1D3K773-F1
#
_cell.length_a   1.000
_cell.length_b   1.000
_cell.length_c   1.000
_cell.angle_alpha   90.00
_cell.angle_beta   90.00
_cell.angle_gamma   90.00
#
_symmetry.space_group_name_H-M   'P 1'
#
loop_
_entity.id
_entity.type
_entity.pdbx_description
1 polymer ?
#
loop_
_entity_poly.entity_id
_entity_poly.type
_entity_poly.pdbx_seq_one_letter_code
_entity_poly.pdbx_strand_id
1 'polypeptide(L)'
;MYKEQSERLVKQMALGINAADANVIVARAYGYKRLNPTTGELEEPINGLQMIKTPDQIKAIPDRSLQMMEFLRMAMNMDPLKNTLPDIRKGHPQGTLIATMWGFSNFEALKAYARQDKIDPTSQSAEEMARFKTRTGFMPPSQYLLGRDYAGHTLIIHTEPLHISQWIDQEICLNRLDDLFVAVVRATPDGDNYLNRYSRGHDVFRKSLSEDHSSFILGERQKHPDHHLAVTILPSRTYTLEQLVSAHYSALSEGAVRGRTLIIDRVSVARDEESVKAGLKLASNVGINVVLTIAHPDPILWDKFDSRVIFGFDQTMVATGHEQMDQSLVASAPFIGLKKNNLQLAYHSNATGVIFSIVQLVPETQAQAQGATLFKRIFGKPSFG
;
A
#
# COMPACT_ATOMS: atom_id res chain seq x y z
N MET A 1 19.04 16.28 -24.61
CA MET A 1 19.60 15.23 -23.72
C MET A 1 19.91 13.89 -24.43
N TYR A 2 19.15 13.44 -25.44
CA TYR A 2 19.46 12.19 -26.17
C TYR A 2 20.88 12.16 -26.76
N LYS A 3 21.32 13.30 -27.33
CA LYS A 3 22.69 13.47 -27.84
C LYS A 3 23.75 13.24 -26.75
N GLU A 4 23.55 13.78 -25.55
CA GLU A 4 24.44 13.58 -24.40
C GLU A 4 24.52 12.11 -23.99
N GLN A 5 23.39 11.39 -24.02
CA GLN A 5 23.36 9.95 -23.74
C GLN A 5 24.15 9.13 -24.78
N SER A 6 24.04 9.50 -26.06
CA SER A 6 24.82 8.90 -27.15
C SER A 6 26.32 9.18 -26.99
N GLU A 7 26.68 10.44 -26.70
CA GLU A 7 28.07 10.84 -26.45
C GLU A 7 28.70 10.09 -25.27
N ARG A 8 27.95 9.83 -24.20
CA ARG A 8 28.44 9.04 -23.06
C ARG A 8 28.75 7.60 -23.43
N LEU A 9 27.93 6.96 -24.28
CA LEU A 9 28.21 5.61 -24.78
C LEU A 9 29.49 5.55 -25.60
N VAL A 10 29.74 6.56 -26.44
CA VAL A 10 30.96 6.66 -27.26
C VAL A 10 32.19 6.95 -26.41
N LYS A 11 32.09 7.88 -25.44
CA LYS A 11 33.21 8.27 -24.57
C LYS A 11 33.67 7.13 -23.67
N GLN A 12 32.78 6.20 -23.32
CA GLN A 12 33.15 5.05 -22.50
C GLN A 12 33.93 4.03 -23.32
N MET A 13 35.26 4.24 -23.42
CA MET A 13 36.16 3.42 -24.24
C MET A 13 36.06 1.92 -23.95
N ALA A 14 35.75 1.53 -22.71
CA ALA A 14 35.53 0.14 -22.32
C ALA A 14 34.36 -0.57 -23.05
N LEU A 15 33.44 0.20 -23.66
CA LEU A 15 32.35 -0.36 -24.46
C LEU A 15 32.69 -0.50 -25.94
N GLY A 16 33.68 0.24 -26.46
CA GLY A 16 34.04 0.17 -27.89
C GLY A 16 32.89 0.52 -28.86
N ILE A 17 31.91 1.32 -28.43
CA ILE A 17 30.72 1.69 -29.22
C ILE A 17 31.04 2.92 -30.08
N ASN A 18 30.81 2.82 -31.39
CA ASN A 18 30.92 3.97 -32.29
C ASN A 18 29.65 4.87 -32.26
N ALA A 19 29.72 6.06 -32.84
CA ALA A 19 28.63 7.04 -32.80
C ALA A 19 27.32 6.56 -33.48
N ALA A 20 27.41 5.80 -34.57
CA ALA A 20 26.24 5.29 -35.28
C ALA A 20 25.49 4.26 -34.41
N ASP A 21 26.24 3.34 -33.81
CA ASP A 21 25.71 2.32 -32.91
C ASP A 21 25.15 2.95 -31.62
N ALA A 22 25.81 3.98 -31.06
CA ALA A 22 25.31 4.71 -29.91
C ALA A 22 23.95 5.37 -30.17
N ASN A 23 23.77 6.00 -31.34
CA ASN A 23 22.49 6.60 -31.72
C ASN A 23 21.37 5.56 -31.86
N VAL A 24 21.66 4.40 -32.43
CA VAL A 24 20.71 3.28 -32.53
C VAL A 24 20.35 2.73 -31.16
N ILE A 25 21.33 2.59 -30.26
CA ILE A 25 21.11 2.14 -28.87
C ILE A 25 20.19 3.10 -28.12
N VAL A 26 20.49 4.40 -28.18
CA VAL A 26 19.65 5.43 -27.56
C VAL A 26 18.25 5.39 -28.16
N ALA A 27 18.10 5.43 -29.49
CA ALA A 27 16.79 5.41 -30.13
C ALA A 27 15.96 4.20 -29.70
N ARG A 28 16.58 3.01 -29.70
CA ARG A 28 15.90 1.79 -29.31
C ARG A 28 15.47 1.79 -27.86
N ALA A 29 16.30 2.29 -26.94
CA ALA A 29 15.94 2.40 -25.53
C ALA A 29 14.61 3.15 -25.36
N TYR A 30 14.37 4.20 -26.16
CA TYR A 30 13.12 4.98 -26.13
C TYR A 30 12.01 4.46 -27.06
N GLY A 31 12.21 3.34 -27.77
CA GLY A 31 11.17 2.73 -28.62
C GLY A 31 11.18 3.18 -30.09
N TYR A 32 12.27 3.78 -30.56
CA TYR A 32 12.41 4.34 -31.90
C TYR A 32 13.49 3.62 -32.71
N LYS A 33 13.45 3.74 -34.04
CA LYS A 33 14.49 3.18 -34.90
C LYS A 33 15.72 4.07 -34.99
N ARG A 34 15.54 5.39 -34.98
CA ARG A 34 16.60 6.36 -35.26
C ARG A 34 16.61 7.54 -34.29
N LEU A 35 17.80 7.98 -33.94
CA LEU A 35 18.07 9.28 -33.33
C LEU A 35 18.77 10.12 -34.40
N ASN A 36 18.17 11.24 -34.79
CA ASN A 36 18.75 12.14 -35.77
C ASN A 36 19.92 12.91 -35.13
N PRO A 37 21.16 12.75 -35.63
CA PRO A 37 22.34 13.36 -35.01
C PRO A 37 22.37 14.89 -35.16
N THR A 38 21.65 15.44 -36.15
CA THR A 38 21.61 16.87 -36.46
C THR A 38 20.54 17.58 -35.63
N THR A 39 19.32 17.04 -35.59
CA THR A 39 18.21 17.65 -34.85
C THR A 39 18.16 17.20 -33.39
N GLY A 40 18.73 16.04 -33.07
CA GLY A 40 18.66 15.43 -31.74
C GLY A 40 17.30 14.77 -31.42
N GLU A 41 16.44 14.61 -32.43
CA GLU A 41 15.09 14.07 -32.30
C GLU A 41 15.03 12.56 -32.56
N LEU A 42 14.08 11.91 -31.89
CA LEU A 42 13.76 10.50 -32.10
C LEU A 42 12.77 10.37 -33.26
N GLU A 43 13.09 9.50 -34.21
CA GLU A 43 12.35 9.33 -35.45
C GLU A 43 11.96 7.86 -35.64
N GLU A 44 10.85 7.64 -36.34
CA GLU A 44 10.33 6.31 -36.69
C GLU A 44 10.03 5.42 -35.45
N PRO A 45 8.90 5.67 -34.75
CA PRO A 45 8.50 4.83 -33.61
C PRO A 45 8.29 3.38 -34.05
N ILE A 46 8.66 2.44 -33.18
CA ILE A 46 8.50 1.00 -33.41
C ILE A 46 7.24 0.52 -32.70
N ASN A 47 6.26 0.05 -33.48
CA ASN A 47 5.03 -0.54 -32.94
C ASN A 47 5.35 -1.72 -32.01
N GLY A 48 4.67 -1.75 -30.85
CA GLY A 48 4.82 -2.82 -29.85
C GLY A 48 5.93 -2.59 -28.81
N LEU A 49 6.76 -1.55 -28.96
CA LEU A 49 7.70 -1.14 -27.92
C LEU A 49 7.02 -0.23 -26.87
N GLN A 50 7.58 -0.23 -25.66
CA GLN A 50 7.09 0.60 -24.56
C GLN A 50 7.35 2.08 -24.88
N MET A 51 6.35 2.94 -24.68
CA MET A 51 6.58 4.38 -24.67
C MET A 51 7.35 4.76 -23.41
N ILE A 52 8.48 5.44 -23.60
CA ILE A 52 9.35 5.88 -22.50
C ILE A 52 9.27 7.39 -22.38
N LYS A 53 9.21 7.89 -21.15
CA LYS A 53 9.27 9.34 -20.87
C LYS A 53 10.54 9.96 -21.45
N THR A 54 10.48 11.25 -21.78
CA THR A 54 11.68 11.96 -22.23
C THR A 54 12.73 12.00 -21.11
N PRO A 55 14.02 12.16 -21.45
CA PRO A 55 15.06 12.23 -20.44
C PRO A 55 14.79 13.30 -19.37
N ASP A 56 14.29 14.47 -19.75
CA ASP A 56 14.00 15.56 -18.79
C ASP A 56 12.83 15.19 -17.88
N GLN A 57 11.79 14.55 -18.43
CA GLN A 57 10.68 14.01 -17.65
C GLN A 57 11.15 12.95 -16.66
N ILE A 58 12.08 12.07 -17.04
CA ILE A 58 12.62 11.04 -16.12
C ILE A 58 13.46 11.69 -15.02
N LYS A 59 14.34 12.66 -15.34
CA LYS A 59 15.11 13.39 -14.32
C LYS A 59 14.23 14.13 -13.32
N ALA A 60 13.07 14.63 -13.78
CA ALA A 60 12.13 15.35 -12.95
C ALA A 60 11.29 14.45 -12.01
N ILE A 61 11.33 13.11 -12.16
CA ILE A 61 10.64 12.20 -11.24
C ILE A 61 11.36 12.23 -9.88
N PRO A 62 10.69 12.64 -8.78
CA PRO A 62 11.36 12.71 -7.47
C PRO A 62 11.74 11.35 -6.90
N ASP A 63 10.93 10.32 -7.15
CA ASP A 63 11.13 8.96 -6.65
C ASP A 63 12.07 8.16 -7.58
N ARG A 64 13.22 7.74 -7.04
CA ARG A 64 14.28 7.04 -7.78
C ARG A 64 13.85 5.63 -8.18
N SER A 65 12.92 5.01 -7.46
CA SER A 65 12.37 3.71 -7.84
C SER A 65 11.45 3.84 -9.05
N LEU A 66 10.69 4.93 -9.15
CA LEU A 66 9.90 5.23 -10.34
C LEU A 66 10.79 5.60 -11.55
N GLN A 67 11.91 6.31 -11.33
CA GLN A 67 12.93 6.48 -12.37
C GLN A 67 13.47 5.13 -12.85
N MET A 68 13.76 4.21 -11.93
CA MET A 68 14.24 2.85 -12.25
C MET A 68 13.23 2.06 -13.09
N MET A 69 11.92 2.27 -12.91
CA MET A 69 10.91 1.63 -13.76
C MET A 69 11.01 2.06 -15.22
N GLU A 70 11.34 3.33 -15.51
CA GLU A 70 11.59 3.79 -16.88
C GLU A 70 12.87 3.14 -17.45
N PHE A 71 13.91 2.97 -16.64
CA PHE A 71 15.12 2.24 -17.04
C PHE A 71 14.85 0.77 -17.34
N LEU A 72 14.01 0.11 -16.55
CA LEU A 72 13.58 -1.26 -16.83
C LEU A 72 12.80 -1.35 -18.15
N ARG A 73 11.91 -0.40 -18.43
CA ARG A 73 11.20 -0.34 -19.72
C ARG A 73 12.16 -0.09 -20.89
N MET A 74 13.17 0.77 -20.72
CA MET A 74 14.24 0.92 -21.72
C MET A 74 14.97 -0.41 -21.97
N ALA A 75 15.29 -1.16 -20.91
CA ALA A 75 15.94 -2.47 -21.03
C ALA A 75 15.05 -3.46 -21.79
N MET A 76 13.74 -3.44 -21.56
CA MET A 76 12.77 -4.26 -22.28
C MET A 76 12.67 -3.90 -23.76
N ASN A 77 12.79 -2.62 -24.11
CA ASN A 77 12.83 -2.20 -25.52
C ASN A 77 14.12 -2.65 -26.23
N MET A 78 15.19 -2.86 -25.47
CA MET A 78 16.47 -3.38 -25.97
C MET A 78 16.58 -4.92 -25.96
N ASP A 79 15.59 -5.63 -25.42
CA ASP A 79 15.61 -7.10 -25.37
C ASP A 79 15.28 -7.69 -26.75
N PRO A 80 16.22 -8.37 -27.41
CA PRO A 80 15.99 -8.95 -28.74
C PRO A 80 15.02 -10.14 -28.71
N LEU A 81 14.72 -10.71 -27.54
CA LEU A 81 13.79 -11.84 -27.40
C LEU A 81 12.32 -11.43 -27.57
N LYS A 82 12.00 -10.13 -27.54
CA LYS A 82 10.70 -9.60 -27.95
C LYS A 82 10.68 -9.39 -29.47
N ASN A 83 10.45 -10.48 -30.20
CA ASN A 83 10.03 -10.55 -31.61
C ASN A 83 10.89 -9.77 -32.65
N THR A 84 11.52 -10.52 -33.57
CA THR A 84 11.97 -10.10 -34.92
C THR A 84 12.93 -8.92 -35.06
N LEU A 85 13.34 -8.28 -33.97
CA LEU A 85 14.18 -7.09 -34.02
C LEU A 85 15.67 -7.43 -33.89
N PRO A 86 16.56 -6.72 -34.61
CA PRO A 86 17.99 -6.95 -34.52
C PRO A 86 18.54 -6.62 -33.13
N ASP A 87 19.52 -7.40 -32.68
CA ASP A 87 20.24 -7.10 -31.44
C ASP A 87 21.17 -5.91 -31.65
N ILE A 88 20.80 -4.79 -31.04
CA ILE A 88 21.53 -3.52 -31.09
C ILE A 88 22.53 -3.34 -29.94
N ARG A 89 22.59 -4.28 -28.99
CA ARG A 89 23.35 -4.12 -27.73
C ARG A 89 24.85 -4.34 -27.90
N LYS A 90 25.29 -4.86 -29.06
CA LYS A 90 26.71 -5.14 -29.38
C LYS A 90 27.40 -6.02 -28.34
N GLY A 91 26.68 -6.98 -27.77
CA GLY A 91 27.20 -7.88 -26.74
C GLY A 91 27.23 -7.30 -25.32
N HIS A 92 26.77 -6.06 -25.11
CA HIS A 92 26.70 -5.48 -23.77
C HIS A 92 25.37 -5.79 -23.06
N PRO A 93 25.39 -6.02 -21.73
CA PRO A 93 24.17 -6.08 -20.94
C PRO A 93 23.38 -4.76 -21.01
N GLN A 94 22.05 -4.84 -21.07
CA GLN A 94 21.19 -3.65 -21.14
C GLN A 94 21.41 -2.70 -19.96
N GLY A 95 21.59 -3.25 -18.75
CA GLY A 95 21.85 -2.47 -17.55
C GLY A 95 23.12 -1.61 -17.64
N THR A 96 24.16 -2.11 -18.31
CA THR A 96 25.42 -1.36 -18.52
C THR A 96 25.22 -0.21 -19.51
N LEU A 97 24.51 -0.46 -20.61
CA LEU A 97 24.19 0.57 -21.59
C LEU A 97 23.36 1.70 -20.96
N ILE A 98 22.32 1.34 -20.21
CA ILE A 98 21.46 2.32 -19.51
C ILE A 98 22.25 3.09 -18.45
N ALA A 99 23.04 2.40 -17.62
CA ALA A 99 23.88 3.06 -16.62
C ALA A 99 24.79 4.10 -17.26
N THR A 100 25.46 3.74 -18.35
CA THR A 100 26.37 4.63 -19.10
C THR A 100 25.62 5.82 -19.72
N MET A 101 24.50 5.58 -20.40
CA MET A 101 23.63 6.64 -20.95
C MET A 101 23.26 7.65 -19.86
N TRP A 102 22.93 7.18 -18.66
CA TRP A 102 22.51 8.01 -17.54
C TRP A 102 23.64 8.55 -16.67
N GLY A 103 24.90 8.24 -17.01
CA GLY A 103 26.09 8.81 -16.35
C GLY A 103 26.48 8.11 -15.05
N PHE A 104 25.96 6.92 -14.79
CA PHE A 104 26.42 6.05 -13.71
C PHE A 104 27.70 5.33 -14.12
N SER A 105 28.60 5.11 -13.17
CA SER A 105 29.89 4.45 -13.42
C SER A 105 29.76 2.98 -13.86
N ASN A 106 28.72 2.29 -13.40
CA ASN A 106 28.37 0.93 -13.80
C ASN A 106 26.93 0.59 -13.37
N PHE A 107 26.47 -0.62 -13.68
CA PHE A 107 25.14 -1.09 -13.32
C PHE A 107 24.94 -1.25 -11.80
N GLU A 108 25.98 -1.56 -11.02
CA GLU A 108 25.89 -1.61 -9.56
C GLU A 108 25.63 -0.23 -8.95
N ALA A 109 26.28 0.82 -9.47
CA ALA A 109 26.05 2.19 -9.04
C ALA A 109 24.60 2.64 -9.34
N LEU A 110 24.06 2.24 -10.50
CA LEU A 110 22.66 2.48 -10.84
C LEU A 110 21.70 1.75 -9.86
N LYS A 111 21.99 0.50 -9.50
CA LYS A 111 21.21 -0.24 -8.49
C LYS A 111 21.32 0.39 -7.10
N ALA A 112 22.52 0.83 -6.71
CA ALA A 112 22.76 1.49 -5.42
C ALA A 112 21.98 2.80 -5.32
N TYR A 113 21.95 3.60 -6.39
CA TYR A 113 21.19 4.84 -6.47
C TYR A 113 19.71 4.66 -6.14
N ALA A 114 19.06 3.63 -6.70
CA ALA A 114 17.65 3.33 -6.40
C ALA A 114 17.46 2.73 -4.99
N ARG A 115 18.40 1.91 -4.50
CA ARG A 115 18.33 1.32 -3.15
C ARG A 115 18.46 2.35 -2.02
N GLN A 116 19.13 3.46 -2.28
CA GLN A 116 19.24 4.57 -1.32
C GLN A 116 17.92 5.30 -1.09
N ASP A 117 17.01 5.26 -2.07
CA ASP A 117 15.68 5.87 -1.95
C ASP A 117 14.74 4.91 -1.22
N LYS A 118 14.88 4.88 0.10
CA LYS A 118 14.01 4.13 1.01
C LYS A 118 12.74 4.93 1.25
N ILE A 119 11.63 4.20 1.34
CA ILE A 119 10.34 4.77 1.72
C ILE A 119 9.95 4.26 3.09
N ASP A 120 9.56 5.18 3.97
CA ASP A 120 9.16 4.84 5.33
C ASP A 120 7.62 4.72 5.43
N PRO A 121 7.06 3.51 5.57
CA PRO A 121 5.61 3.31 5.64
C PRO A 121 4.97 3.87 6.91
N THR A 122 5.74 4.17 7.96
CA THR A 122 5.22 4.71 9.23
C THR A 122 5.45 6.21 9.36
N SER A 123 6.01 6.85 8.34
CA SER A 123 6.19 8.30 8.30
C SER A 123 4.86 9.03 8.39
N GLN A 124 4.86 10.13 9.14
CA GLN A 124 3.70 10.99 9.36
C GLN A 124 3.65 12.17 8.40
N SER A 125 4.71 12.37 7.60
CA SER A 125 4.81 13.47 6.64
C SER A 125 3.84 13.25 5.49
N ALA A 126 3.03 14.26 5.17
CA ALA A 126 2.13 14.22 4.02
C ALA A 126 2.89 13.95 2.71
N GLU A 127 4.11 14.48 2.58
CA GLU A 127 4.97 14.25 1.41
C GLU A 127 5.40 12.78 1.31
N GLU A 128 5.85 12.18 2.40
CA GLU A 128 6.31 10.78 2.41
C GLU A 128 5.14 9.81 2.22
N MET A 129 3.97 10.10 2.80
CA MET A 129 2.73 9.34 2.56
C MET A 129 2.28 9.44 1.10
N ALA A 130 2.34 10.63 0.50
CA ALA A 130 2.06 10.81 -0.92
C ALA A 130 3.05 10.02 -1.79
N ARG A 131 4.35 10.09 -1.47
CA ARG A 131 5.38 9.29 -2.14
C ARG A 131 5.11 7.80 -1.99
N PHE A 132 4.65 7.36 -0.81
CA PHE A 132 4.28 5.96 -0.56
C PHE A 132 3.18 5.55 -1.51
N LYS A 133 2.09 6.31 -1.54
CA LYS A 133 0.96 6.07 -2.43
C LYS A 133 1.37 6.03 -3.89
N THR A 134 2.21 6.95 -4.35
CA THR A 134 2.70 6.95 -5.74
C THR A 134 3.56 5.72 -6.04
N ARG A 135 4.43 5.30 -5.12
CA ARG A 135 5.36 4.18 -5.32
C ARG A 135 4.69 2.82 -5.25
N THR A 136 3.79 2.64 -4.29
CA THR A 136 3.15 1.35 -4.02
C THR A 136 1.84 1.19 -4.78
N GLY A 137 1.18 2.31 -5.12
CA GLY A 137 -0.14 2.33 -5.74
C GLY A 137 -1.30 2.30 -4.75
N PHE A 138 -1.04 2.36 -3.44
CA PHE A 138 -2.08 2.38 -2.39
C PHE A 138 -1.64 3.19 -1.16
N MET A 139 -2.60 3.60 -0.35
CA MET A 139 -2.32 4.41 0.86
C MET A 139 -1.55 3.58 1.91
N PRO A 140 -0.66 4.19 2.71
CA PRO A 140 -0.03 3.49 3.83
C PRO A 140 -1.06 3.18 4.94
N PRO A 141 -0.80 2.18 5.80
CA PRO A 141 -1.70 1.81 6.90
C PRO A 141 -2.04 2.97 7.84
N SER A 142 -1.10 3.89 8.08
CA SER A 142 -1.35 5.10 8.87
C SER A 142 -2.55 5.92 8.37
N GLN A 143 -2.87 5.85 7.07
CA GLN A 143 -4.04 6.49 6.49
C GLN A 143 -5.27 5.57 6.53
N TYR A 144 -5.26 4.44 5.82
CA TYR A 144 -6.50 3.66 5.65
C TYR A 144 -6.90 2.89 6.91
N LEU A 145 -5.96 2.56 7.80
CA LEU A 145 -6.22 1.87 9.06
C LEU A 145 -6.34 2.85 10.23
N LEU A 146 -5.55 3.93 10.28
CA LEU A 146 -5.53 4.86 11.44
C LEU A 146 -6.15 6.25 11.16
N GLY A 147 -6.60 6.50 9.93
CA GLY A 147 -7.36 7.70 9.56
C GLY A 147 -6.54 8.97 9.39
N ARG A 148 -5.20 8.89 9.34
CA ARG A 148 -4.33 10.06 9.18
C ARG A 148 -4.55 10.74 7.82
N ASP A 149 -5.05 11.96 7.86
CA ASP A 149 -5.50 12.75 6.71
C ASP A 149 -6.45 11.97 5.78
N TYR A 150 -7.21 11.02 6.34
CA TYR A 150 -8.10 10.13 5.61
C TYR A 150 -9.42 9.95 6.37
N ALA A 151 -10.52 10.32 5.73
CA ALA A 151 -11.87 10.26 6.29
C ALA A 151 -12.78 9.23 5.60
N GLY A 152 -12.23 8.43 4.68
CA GLY A 152 -12.99 7.32 4.06
C GLY A 152 -13.11 6.14 5.02
N HIS A 153 -13.73 5.05 4.56
CA HIS A 153 -13.93 3.84 5.35
C HIS A 153 -13.15 2.66 4.77
N THR A 154 -12.70 1.75 5.63
CA THR A 154 -11.90 0.58 5.22
C THR A 154 -12.55 -0.74 5.62
N LEU A 155 -12.75 -1.63 4.64
CA LEU A 155 -13.23 -2.98 4.87
C LEU A 155 -12.04 -3.95 4.88
N ILE A 156 -11.92 -4.78 5.91
CA ILE A 156 -10.90 -5.82 5.98
C ILE A 156 -11.59 -7.18 5.85
N ILE A 157 -11.18 -7.97 4.86
CA ILE A 157 -11.73 -9.31 4.59
C ILE A 157 -10.66 -10.35 4.91
N HIS A 158 -10.99 -11.36 5.71
CA HIS A 158 -9.99 -12.33 6.15
C HIS A 158 -10.54 -13.72 6.47
N THR A 159 -9.67 -14.72 6.50
CA THR A 159 -9.95 -16.07 7.05
C THR A 159 -9.21 -16.35 8.36
N GLU A 160 -8.31 -15.45 8.77
CA GLU A 160 -7.34 -15.66 9.86
C GLU A 160 -7.51 -14.61 10.98
N PRO A 161 -8.61 -14.64 11.77
CA PRO A 161 -8.97 -13.55 12.68
C PRO A 161 -7.87 -13.17 13.67
N LEU A 162 -7.15 -14.15 14.24
CA LEU A 162 -6.09 -13.88 15.21
C LEU A 162 -4.90 -13.14 14.59
N HIS A 163 -4.47 -13.55 13.39
CA HIS A 163 -3.38 -12.91 12.67
C HIS A 163 -3.76 -11.49 12.22
N ILE A 164 -5.04 -11.25 11.88
CA ILE A 164 -5.52 -9.91 11.55
C ILE A 164 -5.57 -9.01 12.76
N SER A 165 -6.08 -9.48 13.91
CA SER A 165 -6.03 -8.70 15.16
C SER A 165 -4.59 -8.36 15.52
N GLN A 166 -3.66 -9.32 15.41
CA GLN A 166 -2.23 -9.08 15.64
C GLN A 166 -1.65 -8.03 14.68
N TRP A 167 -1.99 -8.10 13.39
CA TRP A 167 -1.54 -7.12 12.40
C TRP A 167 -2.09 -5.72 12.70
N ILE A 168 -3.38 -5.60 13.00
CA ILE A 168 -4.01 -4.34 13.39
C ILE A 168 -3.27 -3.73 14.60
N ASP A 169 -3.05 -4.53 15.65
CA ASP A 169 -2.39 -4.06 16.87
C ASP A 169 -0.93 -3.69 16.62
N GLN A 170 -0.23 -4.43 15.77
CA GLN A 170 1.12 -4.12 15.34
C GLN A 170 1.17 -2.77 14.61
N GLU A 171 0.28 -2.52 13.66
CA GLU A 171 0.24 -1.23 12.95
C GLU A 171 -0.09 -0.07 13.90
N ILE A 172 -1.00 -0.27 14.87
CA ILE A 172 -1.28 0.71 15.91
C ILE A 172 -0.02 1.02 16.72
N CYS A 173 0.76 0.01 17.11
CA CYS A 173 1.96 0.19 17.94
C CYS A 173 3.15 0.79 17.18
N LEU A 174 3.27 0.55 15.87
CA LEU A 174 4.38 1.02 15.05
C LEU A 174 4.21 2.48 14.58
N ASN A 175 2.98 2.99 14.60
CA ASN A 175 2.67 4.35 14.20
C ASN A 175 2.45 5.21 15.44
N ARG A 176 2.95 6.45 15.43
CA ARG A 176 2.60 7.36 16.53
C ARG A 176 1.18 7.90 16.34
N LEU A 177 0.49 8.10 17.45
CA LEU A 177 -0.92 8.48 17.52
C LEU A 177 -1.14 9.89 18.07
N ASP A 178 -0.09 10.69 18.28
CA ASP A 178 -0.11 11.98 18.98
C ASP A 178 -1.05 13.04 18.37
N ASP A 179 -1.41 12.88 17.10
CA ASP A 179 -2.35 13.73 16.37
C ASP A 179 -3.58 12.97 15.85
N LEU A 180 -3.78 11.74 16.34
CA LEU A 180 -4.87 10.84 16.01
C LEU A 180 -5.70 10.49 17.26
N PHE A 181 -6.94 10.08 17.06
CA PHE A 181 -7.67 9.29 18.04
C PHE A 181 -8.17 7.99 17.43
N VAL A 182 -7.87 6.88 18.11
CA VAL A 182 -8.19 5.53 17.65
C VAL A 182 -8.98 4.81 18.74
N ALA A 183 -10.08 4.18 18.36
CA ALA A 183 -10.81 3.25 19.21
C ALA A 183 -10.84 1.88 18.54
N VAL A 184 -10.47 0.83 19.27
CA VAL A 184 -10.58 -0.57 18.84
C VAL A 184 -11.70 -1.22 19.62
N VAL A 185 -12.70 -1.77 18.92
CA VAL A 185 -13.84 -2.47 19.52
C VAL A 185 -13.72 -3.95 19.20
N ARG A 186 -13.72 -4.78 20.25
CA ARG A 186 -13.64 -6.25 20.15
C ARG A 186 -14.68 -6.90 21.06
N ALA A 187 -15.12 -8.10 20.72
CA ALA A 187 -16.05 -8.88 21.55
C ALA A 187 -15.39 -10.10 22.22
N THR A 188 -14.06 -10.06 22.40
CA THR A 188 -13.26 -11.19 22.89
C THR A 188 -12.53 -10.83 24.19
N PRO A 189 -12.52 -11.71 25.21
CA PRO A 189 -11.91 -11.40 26.51
C PRO A 189 -10.42 -11.06 26.43
N ASP A 190 -9.71 -11.66 25.48
CA ASP A 190 -8.28 -11.49 25.20
C ASP A 190 -7.98 -10.36 24.19
N GLY A 191 -8.98 -9.57 23.82
CA GLY A 191 -8.92 -8.60 22.74
C GLY A 191 -7.98 -7.41 22.94
N ASP A 192 -7.23 -7.33 24.03
CA ASP A 192 -6.24 -6.28 24.33
C ASP A 192 -4.85 -6.86 24.61
N ASN A 193 -4.66 -8.18 24.58
CA ASN A 193 -3.43 -8.83 25.01
C ASN A 193 -2.17 -8.36 24.27
N TYR A 194 -2.24 -8.14 22.97
CA TYR A 194 -1.08 -7.66 22.20
C TYR A 194 -0.79 -6.19 22.54
N LEU A 195 -1.82 -5.34 22.53
CA LEU A 195 -1.69 -3.92 22.87
C LEU A 195 -1.15 -3.72 24.30
N ASN A 196 -1.59 -4.49 25.29
CA ASN A 196 -1.07 -4.46 26.66
C ASN A 196 0.44 -4.79 26.74
N ARG A 197 0.97 -5.59 25.81
CA ARG A 197 2.41 -5.95 25.78
C ARG A 197 3.25 -4.85 25.13
N TYR A 198 2.73 -4.16 24.12
CA TYR A 198 3.51 -3.31 23.22
C TYR A 198 3.16 -1.82 23.26
N SER A 199 1.98 -1.45 23.76
CA SER A 199 1.53 -0.08 23.96
C SER A 199 1.43 0.24 25.44
N ARG A 200 1.88 1.44 25.83
CA ARG A 200 1.74 1.97 27.20
C ARG A 200 0.80 3.17 27.30
N GLY A 201 0.29 3.67 26.17
CA GLY A 201 -0.53 4.87 26.07
C GLY A 201 -1.94 4.57 25.61
N HIS A 202 -2.66 3.68 26.32
CA HIS A 202 -4.01 3.29 25.96
C HIS A 202 -4.86 2.92 27.16
N ASP A 203 -6.17 3.03 27.00
CA ASP A 203 -7.17 2.71 28.02
C ASP A 203 -8.03 1.52 27.58
N VAL A 204 -8.37 0.64 28.51
CA VAL A 204 -9.18 -0.56 28.24
C VAL A 204 -10.52 -0.49 28.99
N PHE A 205 -11.61 -0.61 28.24
CA PHE A 205 -12.99 -0.56 28.74
C PHE A 205 -13.68 -1.90 28.55
N ARG A 206 -13.87 -2.66 29.64
CA ARG A 206 -14.56 -3.96 29.64
C ARG A 206 -15.97 -3.82 30.19
N LYS A 207 -16.88 -3.25 29.41
CA LYS A 207 -18.26 -3.01 29.82
C LYS A 207 -19.22 -3.11 28.63
N SER A 208 -20.50 -3.31 28.93
CA SER A 208 -21.56 -3.21 27.91
C SER A 208 -21.61 -1.81 27.31
N LEU A 209 -21.94 -1.75 26.02
CA LEU A 209 -22.12 -0.49 25.30
C LEU A 209 -23.28 0.32 25.92
N SER A 210 -23.04 1.60 26.20
CA SER A 210 -24.02 2.55 26.74
C SER A 210 -23.95 3.88 26.01
N GLU A 211 -24.96 4.74 26.15
CA GLU A 211 -24.96 6.09 25.58
C GLU A 211 -23.81 6.95 26.13
N ASP A 212 -23.48 6.78 27.42
CA ASP A 212 -22.37 7.49 28.08
C ASP A 212 -20.97 6.93 27.75
N HIS A 213 -20.85 5.99 26.79
CA HIS A 213 -19.58 5.31 26.53
C HIS A 213 -18.48 6.28 26.11
N SER A 214 -18.80 7.25 25.25
CA SER A 214 -17.86 8.31 24.87
C SER A 214 -17.43 9.16 26.05
N SER A 215 -18.35 9.45 26.99
CA SER A 215 -18.05 10.24 28.19
C SER A 215 -17.04 9.53 29.09
N PHE A 216 -17.13 8.20 29.21
CA PHE A 216 -16.12 7.42 29.93
C PHE A 216 -14.74 7.51 29.28
N ILE A 217 -14.66 7.39 27.95
CA ILE A 217 -13.39 7.48 27.21
C ILE A 217 -12.78 8.89 27.36
N LEU A 218 -13.59 9.94 27.21
CA LEU A 218 -13.14 11.32 27.40
C LEU A 218 -12.67 11.58 28.83
N GLY A 219 -13.37 11.03 29.83
CA GLY A 219 -12.99 11.16 31.23
C GLY A 219 -11.63 10.51 31.55
N GLU A 220 -11.33 9.34 30.99
CA GLU A 220 -9.98 8.73 31.14
C GLU A 220 -8.92 9.51 30.36
N ARG A 221 -9.22 9.99 29.15
CA ARG A 221 -8.29 10.85 28.40
C ARG A 221 -7.95 12.15 29.13
N GLN A 222 -8.88 12.73 29.90
CA GLN A 222 -8.57 13.90 30.72
C GLN A 222 -7.56 13.58 31.84
N LYS A 223 -7.58 12.36 32.38
CA LYS A 223 -6.59 11.90 33.38
C LYS A 223 -5.26 11.53 32.73
N HIS A 224 -5.31 11.03 31.50
CA HIS A 224 -4.16 10.61 30.71
C HIS A 224 -4.17 11.28 29.32
N PRO A 225 -3.81 12.58 29.21
CA PRO A 225 -3.93 13.34 27.96
C PRO A 225 -3.13 12.77 26.78
N ASP A 226 -2.05 12.04 27.08
CA ASP A 226 -1.21 11.38 26.08
C ASP A 226 -1.78 10.02 25.60
N HIS A 227 -2.93 9.58 26.12
CA HIS A 227 -3.60 8.36 25.68
C HIS A 227 -4.51 8.65 24.47
N HIS A 228 -4.04 8.20 23.31
CA HIS A 228 -4.73 8.38 22.02
C HIS A 228 -5.48 7.14 21.55
N LEU A 229 -5.35 6.03 22.28
CA LEU A 229 -5.96 4.74 21.96
C LEU A 229 -6.92 4.30 23.06
N ALA A 230 -8.16 3.98 22.68
CA ALA A 230 -9.12 3.31 23.55
C ALA A 230 -9.42 1.90 23.02
N VAL A 231 -9.46 0.91 23.90
CA VAL A 231 -9.84 -0.47 23.58
C VAL A 231 -11.13 -0.81 24.30
N THR A 232 -12.21 -0.98 23.55
CA THR A 232 -13.52 -1.36 24.08
C THR A 232 -13.74 -2.86 23.89
N ILE A 233 -13.82 -3.60 24.99
CA ILE A 233 -14.15 -5.03 24.99
C ILE A 233 -15.63 -5.20 25.38
N LEU A 234 -16.43 -5.57 24.40
CA LEU A 234 -17.88 -5.71 24.51
C LEU A 234 -18.31 -7.17 24.78
N PRO A 235 -19.51 -7.38 25.35
CA PRO A 235 -20.15 -8.69 25.36
C PRO A 235 -20.38 -9.22 23.94
N SER A 236 -20.22 -10.53 23.73
CA SER A 236 -20.46 -11.19 22.45
C SER A 236 -21.95 -11.20 22.11
N ARG A 237 -22.33 -10.34 21.16
CA ARG A 237 -23.66 -10.27 20.52
C ARG A 237 -23.53 -9.52 19.20
N THR A 238 -24.62 -9.46 18.44
CA THR A 238 -24.69 -8.63 17.23
C THR A 238 -25.01 -7.18 17.61
N TYR A 239 -24.22 -6.24 17.10
CA TYR A 239 -24.39 -4.79 17.24
C TYR A 239 -24.77 -4.17 15.90
N THR A 240 -25.48 -3.05 15.91
CA THR A 240 -25.60 -2.23 14.69
C THR A 240 -24.36 -1.36 14.53
N LEU A 241 -24.04 -0.99 13.28
CA LEU A 241 -22.91 -0.11 13.03
C LEU A 241 -23.14 1.28 13.66
N GLU A 242 -24.39 1.76 13.59
CA GLU A 242 -24.81 3.01 14.22
C GLU A 242 -24.58 3.00 15.74
N GLN A 243 -24.92 1.91 16.44
CA GLN A 243 -24.67 1.79 17.88
C GLN A 243 -23.18 1.95 18.20
N LEU A 244 -22.32 1.26 17.45
CA LEU A 244 -20.87 1.29 17.68
C LEU A 244 -20.30 2.68 17.39
N VAL A 245 -20.70 3.32 16.29
CA VAL A 245 -20.24 4.67 15.91
C VAL A 245 -20.72 5.70 16.93
N SER A 246 -22.03 5.71 17.24
CA SER A 246 -22.64 6.67 18.18
C SER A 246 -21.96 6.62 19.55
N ALA A 247 -21.73 5.41 20.08
CA ALA A 247 -21.09 5.23 21.38
C ALA A 247 -19.65 5.73 21.46
N HIS A 248 -18.93 5.88 20.33
CA HIS A 248 -17.54 6.36 20.29
C HIS A 248 -17.40 7.75 19.64
N TYR A 249 -18.50 8.35 19.19
CA TYR A 249 -18.52 9.53 18.35
C TYR A 249 -17.83 10.74 18.99
N SER A 250 -18.23 11.12 20.21
CA SER A 250 -17.67 12.31 20.88
C SER A 250 -16.20 12.07 21.26
N ALA A 251 -15.90 10.85 21.74
CA ALA A 251 -14.54 10.48 22.12
C ALA A 251 -13.55 10.49 20.95
N LEU A 252 -14.00 10.22 19.72
CA LEU A 252 -13.14 10.28 18.53
C LEU A 252 -13.13 11.66 17.88
N SER A 253 -14.19 12.45 18.01
CA SER A 253 -14.31 13.75 17.35
C SER A 253 -13.60 14.89 18.10
N GLU A 254 -13.60 14.86 19.42
CA GLU A 254 -13.06 15.94 20.26
C GLU A 254 -11.52 15.86 20.35
N GLY A 255 -10.83 16.87 19.82
CA GLY A 255 -9.38 17.08 19.96
C GLY A 255 -8.48 16.39 18.93
N ALA A 256 -8.99 15.47 18.10
CA ALA A 256 -8.20 14.85 17.04
C ALA A 256 -7.88 15.86 15.93
N VAL A 257 -6.59 16.02 15.60
CA VAL A 257 -6.13 17.03 14.63
C VAL A 257 -6.07 16.45 13.22
N ARG A 258 -5.49 15.26 13.05
CA ARG A 258 -5.20 14.69 11.73
C ARG A 258 -5.93 13.39 11.43
N GLY A 259 -6.61 12.78 12.39
CA GLY A 259 -7.36 11.56 12.09
C GLY A 259 -8.12 10.98 13.25
N ARG A 260 -9.20 10.27 12.90
CA ARG A 260 -10.16 9.68 13.82
C ARG A 260 -10.53 8.33 13.28
N THR A 261 -10.40 7.27 14.07
CA THR A 261 -10.70 5.92 13.59
C THR A 261 -11.45 5.10 14.62
N LEU A 262 -12.49 4.40 14.16
CA LEU A 262 -13.14 3.31 14.87
C LEU A 262 -12.83 1.99 14.17
N ILE A 263 -12.01 1.14 14.80
CA ILE A 263 -11.66 -0.19 14.32
C ILE A 263 -12.58 -1.21 14.99
N ILE A 264 -13.43 -1.85 14.20
CA ILE A 264 -14.38 -2.87 14.63
C ILE A 264 -13.82 -4.22 14.21
N ASP A 265 -13.26 -4.93 15.19
CA ASP A 265 -12.54 -6.17 14.97
C ASP A 265 -13.11 -7.32 15.79
N ARG A 266 -13.38 -8.48 15.17
CA ARG A 266 -13.97 -9.65 15.85
C ARG A 266 -15.26 -9.30 16.64
N VAL A 267 -16.10 -8.43 16.06
CA VAL A 267 -17.43 -8.08 16.56
C VAL A 267 -18.46 -8.46 15.51
N SER A 268 -19.56 -9.09 15.92
CA SER A 268 -20.69 -9.35 15.02
C SER A 268 -21.44 -8.03 14.76
N VAL A 269 -21.54 -7.63 13.50
CA VAL A 269 -22.24 -6.41 13.08
C VAL A 269 -23.42 -6.78 12.19
N ALA A 270 -24.59 -6.22 12.47
CA ALA A 270 -25.79 -6.38 11.66
C ALA A 270 -25.53 -5.89 10.23
N ARG A 271 -26.04 -6.64 9.23
CA ARG A 271 -25.81 -6.39 7.80
C ARG A 271 -27.01 -5.74 7.10
N ASP A 272 -27.96 -5.20 7.85
CA ASP A 272 -29.07 -4.48 7.26
C ASP A 272 -28.57 -3.16 6.64
N GLU A 273 -28.95 -2.91 5.39
CA GLU A 273 -28.37 -1.82 4.60
C GLU A 273 -28.64 -0.44 5.22
N GLU A 274 -29.82 -0.26 5.83
CA GLU A 274 -30.22 1.01 6.45
C GLU A 274 -29.35 1.35 7.66
N SER A 275 -29.13 0.40 8.58
CA SER A 275 -28.23 0.54 9.73
C SER A 275 -26.78 0.80 9.33
N VAL A 276 -26.28 0.06 8.33
CA VAL A 276 -24.91 0.27 7.82
C VAL A 276 -24.79 1.69 7.28
N LYS A 277 -25.75 2.12 6.45
CA LYS A 277 -25.76 3.48 5.88
C LYS A 277 -25.88 4.55 6.95
N ALA A 278 -26.72 4.36 7.97
CA ALA A 278 -26.88 5.28 9.09
C ALA A 278 -25.56 5.43 9.87
N GLY A 279 -24.92 4.32 10.23
CA GLY A 279 -23.64 4.31 10.95
C GLY A 279 -22.50 4.97 10.18
N LEU A 280 -22.33 4.63 8.88
CA LEU A 280 -21.28 5.22 8.05
C LEU A 280 -21.54 6.71 7.78
N LYS A 281 -22.80 7.11 7.59
CA LYS A 281 -23.16 8.53 7.44
C LYS A 281 -22.83 9.31 8.71
N LEU A 282 -23.15 8.77 9.88
CA LEU A 282 -22.81 9.37 11.17
C LEU A 282 -21.29 9.55 11.30
N ALA A 283 -20.52 8.52 10.98
CA ALA A 283 -19.06 8.57 11.01
C ALA A 283 -18.49 9.62 10.03
N SER A 284 -18.99 9.63 8.79
CA SER A 284 -18.56 10.54 7.73
C SER A 284 -18.78 12.02 8.10
N ASN A 285 -19.88 12.35 8.79
CA ASN A 285 -20.18 13.73 9.20
C ASN A 285 -19.09 14.40 10.05
N VAL A 286 -18.28 13.59 10.75
CA VAL A 286 -17.15 14.04 11.55
C VAL A 286 -15.83 13.41 11.11
N GLY A 287 -15.77 12.84 9.91
CA GLY A 287 -14.55 12.25 9.38
C GLY A 287 -13.95 11.13 10.24
N ILE A 288 -14.79 10.29 10.86
CA ILE A 288 -14.34 9.05 11.49
C ILE A 288 -14.15 8.00 10.39
N ASN A 289 -12.93 7.50 10.26
CA ASN A 289 -12.62 6.31 9.48
C ASN A 289 -13.16 5.08 10.21
N VAL A 290 -14.20 4.46 9.65
CA VAL A 290 -14.70 3.16 10.13
C VAL A 290 -13.89 2.07 9.45
N VAL A 291 -13.17 1.30 10.25
CA VAL A 291 -12.49 0.08 9.82
C VAL A 291 -13.29 -1.11 10.30
N LEU A 292 -13.77 -1.95 9.40
CA LEU A 292 -14.61 -3.10 9.74
C LEU A 292 -13.96 -4.40 9.27
N THR A 293 -13.73 -5.35 10.18
CA THR A 293 -13.25 -6.70 9.82
C THR A 293 -14.42 -7.66 9.59
N ILE A 294 -14.36 -8.44 8.50
CA ILE A 294 -15.36 -9.44 8.13
C ILE A 294 -14.69 -10.74 7.68
N ALA A 295 -15.29 -11.87 8.02
CA ALA A 295 -14.79 -13.20 7.63
C ALA A 295 -15.23 -13.62 6.21
N HIS A 296 -16.36 -13.09 5.74
CA HIS A 296 -16.96 -13.44 4.45
C HIS A 296 -17.19 -12.17 3.65
N PRO A 297 -16.80 -12.12 2.37
CA PRO A 297 -17.12 -10.99 1.49
C PRO A 297 -18.63 -10.75 1.45
N ASP A 298 -19.02 -9.47 1.47
CA ASP A 298 -20.42 -9.04 1.55
C ASP A 298 -20.65 -7.92 0.54
N PRO A 299 -21.51 -8.12 -0.48
CA PRO A 299 -21.83 -7.10 -1.48
C PRO A 299 -22.38 -5.80 -0.89
N ILE A 300 -23.19 -5.89 0.18
CA ILE A 300 -23.80 -4.71 0.81
C ILE A 300 -22.72 -3.84 1.41
N LEU A 301 -21.74 -4.44 2.10
CA LEU A 301 -20.61 -3.71 2.66
C LEU A 301 -19.63 -3.27 1.59
N TRP A 302 -19.44 -4.08 0.54
CA TRP A 302 -18.47 -3.79 -0.50
C TRP A 302 -18.66 -2.37 -1.02
N ASP A 303 -19.86 -1.97 -1.44
CA ASP A 303 -20.09 -0.65 -2.05
C ASP A 303 -20.03 0.54 -1.09
N LYS A 304 -20.16 0.31 0.22
CA LYS A 304 -20.23 1.41 1.20
C LYS A 304 -18.88 1.84 1.76
N PHE A 305 -17.83 1.07 1.48
CA PHE A 305 -16.48 1.37 1.95
C PHE A 305 -15.63 1.95 0.80
N ASP A 306 -14.60 2.73 1.10
CA ASP A 306 -13.76 3.38 0.08
C ASP A 306 -12.54 2.54 -0.27
N SER A 307 -12.03 1.80 0.72
CA SER A 307 -10.87 0.92 0.59
C SER A 307 -11.20 -0.47 1.10
N ARG A 308 -10.64 -1.52 0.47
CA ARG A 308 -10.70 -2.89 0.97
C ARG A 308 -9.30 -3.46 1.11
N VAL A 309 -9.08 -4.21 2.18
CA VAL A 309 -7.86 -4.97 2.44
C VAL A 309 -8.24 -6.43 2.58
N ILE A 310 -7.81 -7.25 1.63
CA ILE A 310 -8.21 -8.65 1.49
C ILE A 310 -7.01 -9.51 1.88
N PHE A 311 -7.12 -10.20 3.01
CA PHE A 311 -6.14 -11.16 3.50
C PHE A 311 -6.52 -12.61 3.23
N GLY A 312 -7.81 -12.89 3.00
CA GLY A 312 -8.31 -14.24 2.77
C GLY A 312 -9.82 -14.22 2.57
N PHE A 313 -10.33 -15.20 1.85
CA PHE A 313 -11.76 -15.49 1.71
C PHE A 313 -11.93 -16.97 1.33
N ASP A 314 -13.15 -17.49 1.45
CA ASP A 314 -13.48 -18.85 1.01
C ASP A 314 -13.46 -18.93 -0.52
N GLN A 315 -12.47 -19.60 -1.09
CA GLN A 315 -12.31 -19.74 -2.55
C GLN A 315 -13.39 -20.63 -3.19
N THR A 316 -14.14 -21.38 -2.39
CA THR A 316 -15.26 -22.20 -2.87
C THR A 316 -16.58 -21.45 -2.85
N MET A 317 -16.60 -20.18 -2.39
CA MET A 317 -17.81 -19.38 -2.37
C MET A 317 -18.38 -19.21 -3.79
N VAL A 318 -19.68 -19.35 -3.91
CA VAL A 318 -20.39 -19.07 -5.15
C VAL A 318 -20.31 -17.56 -5.44
N ALA A 319 -20.14 -17.20 -6.71
CA ALA A 319 -20.16 -15.81 -7.15
C ALA A 319 -21.39 -15.09 -6.58
N THR A 320 -21.15 -13.92 -5.99
CA THR A 320 -22.20 -13.17 -5.26
C THR A 320 -23.14 -12.43 -6.18
N GLY A 321 -22.84 -12.38 -7.48
CA GLY A 321 -23.56 -11.56 -8.46
C GLY A 321 -23.11 -10.11 -8.47
N HIS A 322 -22.15 -9.75 -7.61
CA HIS A 322 -21.55 -8.43 -7.54
C HIS A 322 -20.22 -8.41 -8.32
N GLU A 323 -20.30 -8.10 -9.62
CA GLU A 323 -19.22 -8.29 -10.59
C GLU A 323 -17.86 -7.71 -10.14
N GLN A 324 -17.81 -6.47 -9.65
CA GLN A 324 -16.53 -5.85 -9.24
C GLN A 324 -15.89 -6.54 -8.04
N MET A 325 -16.71 -7.01 -7.09
CA MET A 325 -16.23 -7.71 -5.91
C MET A 325 -15.73 -9.08 -6.32
N ASP A 326 -16.53 -9.84 -7.07
CA ASP A 326 -16.19 -11.18 -7.54
C ASP A 326 -14.88 -11.15 -8.37
N GLN A 327 -14.73 -10.19 -9.29
CA GLN A 327 -13.50 -9.97 -10.05
C GLN A 327 -12.29 -9.66 -9.15
N SER A 328 -12.48 -8.79 -8.16
CA SER A 328 -11.40 -8.41 -7.23
C SER A 328 -10.96 -9.58 -6.35
N LEU A 329 -11.90 -10.39 -5.88
CA LEU A 329 -11.64 -11.60 -5.10
C LEU A 329 -10.86 -12.63 -5.94
N VAL A 330 -11.35 -12.94 -7.15
CA VAL A 330 -10.67 -13.87 -8.08
C VAL A 330 -9.25 -13.41 -8.39
N ALA A 331 -9.04 -12.12 -8.69
CA ALA A 331 -7.71 -11.57 -8.92
C ALA A 331 -6.79 -11.65 -7.69
N SER A 332 -7.37 -11.64 -6.48
CA SER A 332 -6.64 -11.68 -5.20
C SER A 332 -6.27 -13.08 -4.75
N ALA A 333 -7.05 -14.10 -5.09
CA ALA A 333 -6.90 -15.48 -4.62
C ALA A 333 -5.46 -16.03 -4.60
N PRO A 334 -4.60 -15.85 -5.65
CA PRO A 334 -3.24 -16.41 -5.62
C PRO A 334 -2.25 -15.65 -4.72
N PHE A 335 -2.57 -14.42 -4.31
CA PHE A 335 -1.64 -13.48 -3.69
C PHE A 335 -2.04 -13.05 -2.27
N ILE A 336 -2.98 -13.74 -1.63
CA ILE A 336 -3.45 -13.47 -0.27
C ILE A 336 -3.19 -14.67 0.66
N GLY A 337 -3.28 -14.43 1.97
CA GLY A 337 -3.16 -15.46 3.01
C GLY A 337 -1.80 -15.44 3.74
N LEU A 338 -1.70 -16.28 4.77
CA LEU A 338 -0.46 -16.43 5.54
C LEU A 338 0.50 -17.38 4.82
N LYS A 339 1.69 -16.89 4.47
CA LYS A 339 2.79 -17.73 3.94
C LYS A 339 4.01 -17.59 4.83
N LYS A 340 4.29 -18.64 5.62
CA LYS A 340 5.27 -18.64 6.72
C LYS A 340 4.85 -17.60 7.78
N ASN A 341 5.52 -16.43 7.82
CA ASN A 341 5.19 -15.31 8.72
C ASN A 341 4.80 -14.02 7.97
N ASN A 342 4.57 -14.15 6.67
CA ASN A 342 4.19 -13.04 5.81
C ASN A 342 2.69 -13.12 5.53
N LEU A 343 1.94 -12.15 6.02
CA LEU A 343 0.56 -11.92 5.61
C LEU A 343 0.58 -11.26 4.24
N GLN A 344 0.18 -12.00 3.23
CA GLN A 344 -0.01 -11.45 1.90
C GLN A 344 -1.41 -10.86 1.81
N LEU A 345 -1.51 -9.67 1.24
CA LEU A 345 -2.77 -8.94 1.14
C LEU A 345 -2.94 -8.33 -0.25
N ALA A 346 -4.20 -8.14 -0.62
CA ALA A 346 -4.60 -7.33 -1.74
C ALA A 346 -5.33 -6.08 -1.20
N TYR A 347 -4.87 -4.91 -1.60
CA TYR A 347 -5.56 -3.65 -1.40
C TYR A 347 -6.42 -3.35 -2.63
N HIS A 348 -7.68 -2.97 -2.44
CA HIS A 348 -8.57 -2.53 -3.51
C HIS A 348 -9.21 -1.19 -3.17
N SER A 349 -9.20 -0.26 -4.14
CA SER A 349 -10.05 0.93 -4.11
C SER A 349 -10.52 1.25 -5.53
N ASN A 350 -11.63 1.99 -5.65
CA ASN A 350 -12.16 2.39 -6.96
C ASN A 350 -11.14 3.22 -7.78
N ALA A 351 -10.25 3.95 -7.11
CA ALA A 351 -9.25 4.78 -7.76
C ALA A 351 -8.01 4.00 -8.25
N THR A 352 -7.65 2.92 -7.56
CA THR A 352 -6.37 2.22 -7.77
C THR A 352 -6.53 0.83 -8.37
N GLY A 353 -7.74 0.26 -8.34
CA GLY A 353 -7.96 -1.16 -8.58
C GLY A 353 -7.25 -2.03 -7.53
N VAL A 354 -7.01 -3.30 -7.86
CA VAL A 354 -6.36 -4.28 -6.98
C VAL A 354 -4.83 -4.14 -7.04
N ILE A 355 -4.20 -3.97 -5.88
CA ILE A 355 -2.76 -3.88 -5.69
C ILE A 355 -2.31 -4.88 -4.62
N PHE A 356 -1.26 -5.64 -4.88
CA PHE A 356 -0.77 -6.68 -3.98
C PHE A 356 0.39 -6.21 -3.10
N SER A 357 0.36 -6.60 -1.84
CA SER A 357 1.39 -6.28 -0.85
C SER A 357 1.67 -7.47 0.09
N ILE A 358 2.78 -7.39 0.82
CA ILE A 358 3.10 -8.29 1.94
C ILE A 358 3.34 -7.44 3.18
N VAL A 359 2.78 -7.89 4.28
CA VAL A 359 3.15 -7.46 5.63
C VAL A 359 3.83 -8.61 6.36
N GLN A 360 4.96 -8.31 7.00
CA GLN A 360 5.62 -9.26 7.89
C GLN A 360 5.07 -9.08 9.30
N LEU A 361 4.52 -10.16 9.87
CA LEU A 361 4.12 -10.16 11.28
C LEU A 361 5.36 -10.20 12.17
N VAL A 362 5.44 -9.29 13.14
CA VAL A 362 6.49 -9.28 14.15
C VAL A 362 6.23 -10.45 15.11
N PRO A 363 7.19 -11.39 15.26
CA PRO A 363 7.06 -12.51 16.19
C PRO A 363 6.85 -12.02 17.63
N GLU A 364 6.13 -12.77 18.45
CA GLU A 364 5.77 -12.36 19.82
C GLU A 364 6.94 -12.25 20.83
N THR A 365 8.18 -12.54 20.42
CA THR A 365 9.35 -12.51 21.33
C THR A 365 10.27 -11.31 21.05
N GLN A 366 10.61 -10.55 22.09
CA GLN A 366 11.47 -9.35 22.02
C GLN A 366 12.84 -9.58 21.35
N ALA A 367 13.39 -10.81 21.43
CA ALA A 367 14.69 -11.16 20.85
C ALA A 367 14.71 -11.16 19.30
N GLN A 368 13.54 -11.16 18.64
CA GLN A 368 13.43 -11.23 17.18
C GLN A 368 12.86 -9.95 16.54
N ALA A 369 12.50 -8.93 17.34
CA ALA A 369 11.93 -7.67 16.87
C ALA A 369 12.96 -6.72 16.21
N GLN A 370 14.27 -6.93 16.47
CA GLN A 370 15.33 -6.16 15.82
C GLN A 370 15.62 -6.71 14.40
N GLY A 371 14.87 -6.23 13.41
CA GLY A 371 15.19 -6.49 11.99
C GLY A 371 14.01 -6.80 11.05
N ALA A 372 12.75 -6.70 11.51
CA ALA A 372 11.60 -6.92 10.63
C ALA A 372 11.50 -5.82 9.56
N THR A 373 11.37 -6.22 8.28
CA THR A 373 11.16 -5.27 7.18
C THR A 373 9.66 -5.27 6.88
N LEU A 374 8.95 -4.24 7.31
CA LEU A 374 7.48 -4.25 7.47
C LEU A 374 6.69 -4.35 6.16
N PHE A 375 7.23 -3.87 5.03
CA PHE A 375 6.52 -3.92 3.75
C PHE A 375 7.45 -4.30 2.60
N LYS A 376 7.04 -5.28 1.79
CA LYS A 376 7.71 -5.62 0.53
C LYS A 376 6.67 -5.93 -0.55
N ARG A 377 6.72 -5.20 -1.66
CA ARG A 377 5.89 -5.45 -2.84
C ARG A 377 6.17 -6.84 -3.41
N ILE A 378 5.12 -7.61 -3.76
CA ILE A 378 5.26 -8.83 -4.55
C ILE A 378 5.27 -8.44 -6.03
N PHE A 379 6.32 -8.81 -6.75
CA PHE A 379 6.26 -8.87 -8.21
C PHE A 379 5.86 -10.30 -8.59
N GLY A 380 4.62 -10.51 -9.00
CA GLY A 380 4.15 -11.81 -9.49
C GLY A 380 4.46 -11.97 -10.99
N LYS A 381 5.07 -13.10 -11.37
CA LYS A 381 4.91 -13.65 -12.73
C LYS A 381 3.63 -14.50 -12.71
N PRO A 382 2.75 -14.43 -13.73
CA PRO A 382 1.68 -15.39 -13.84
C PRO A 382 2.31 -16.79 -13.98
N SER A 383 1.92 -17.71 -13.09
CA SER A 383 2.10 -19.13 -13.33
C SER A 383 1.08 -19.53 -14.38
N PHE A 384 1.51 -19.56 -15.65
CA PHE A 384 0.85 -20.40 -16.63
C PHE A 384 1.20 -21.85 -16.30
N GLY A 385 0.16 -22.68 -16.14
CA GLY A 385 0.22 -24.11 -15.88
C GLY A 385 -1.18 -24.63 -15.75
#